data_AF-X0XEK4-F1
#
_entry.id   AF-X0XEK4-F1
#
_cell.length_a   1.000
_cell.length_b   1.000
_cell.length_c   1.000
_cell.angle_alpha   90.00
_cell.angle_beta   90.00
_cell.angle_gamma   90.00
#
_symmetry.space_group_name_H-M   'P 1'
#
loop_
_entity.id
_entity.type
_entity.pdbx_description
1 polymer ?
#
loop_
_entity_poly.entity_id
_entity_poly.type
_entity_poly.pdbx_seq_one_letter_code
_entity_poly.pdbx_strand_id
1 'polypeptide(L)'
;SKTNIPDAPSGFRAVSREAAFKLNILSDFSYTLETLIQAGNIGLAVKSVPIRTNEKIRDSRLFNNMFSFLKQSGSTILRTYTMHKPLKIFLIFAVIFFILGFILGVRFLYFFYVGHSQGHIQSLILSAILLIASFLLAVVAILSDLIASNRKLIEEILRRIRRIESK
;
A
#
# COMPACT_ATOMS: atom_id res chain seq x y z
N SER A 1 9.24 4.74 4.94
CA SER A 1 9.50 5.39 6.24
C SER A 1 10.99 5.35 6.49
N LYS A 2 11.60 6.41 7.04
CA LYS A 2 13.03 6.46 7.44
C LYS A 2 13.22 6.15 8.95
N THR A 3 12.27 5.46 9.58
CA THR A 3 12.38 5.05 10.99
C THR A 3 13.25 3.80 11.09
N ASN A 4 14.53 3.97 11.43
CA ASN A 4 15.45 2.87 11.66
C ASN A 4 15.19 2.26 13.05
N ILE A 5 14.48 1.13 13.10
CA ILE A 5 14.08 0.47 14.35
C ILE A 5 14.58 -0.97 14.29
N PRO A 6 15.50 -1.36 15.18
CA PRO A 6 16.11 -2.69 15.16
C PRO A 6 15.12 -3.81 15.50
N ASP A 7 14.08 -3.51 16.29
CA ASP A 7 13.03 -4.46 16.69
C ASP A 7 11.63 -3.92 16.36
N ALA A 8 11.20 -4.14 15.11
CA ALA A 8 9.89 -3.73 14.61
C ALA A 8 8.69 -4.54 15.16
N PRO A 9 8.77 -5.86 15.43
CA PRO A 9 7.62 -6.62 15.91
C PRO A 9 7.38 -6.54 17.42
N SER A 10 8.30 -5.99 18.22
CA SER A 10 8.13 -5.87 19.67
C SER A 10 6.83 -5.18 20.09
N GLY A 11 6.09 -5.80 21.00
CA GLY A 11 4.90 -5.24 21.64
C GLY A 11 5.20 -4.37 22.87
N PHE A 12 6.44 -4.35 23.37
CA PHE A 12 6.81 -3.55 24.51
C PHE A 12 7.05 -2.10 24.09
N ARG A 13 6.05 -1.23 24.30
CA ARG A 13 6.02 0.14 23.78
C ARG A 13 5.37 1.10 24.74
N ALA A 14 5.89 2.33 24.80
CA ALA A 14 5.27 3.46 25.45
C ALA A 14 4.77 4.45 24.39
N VAL A 15 3.55 4.95 24.56
CA VAL A 15 2.92 5.90 23.64
C VAL A 15 2.41 7.09 24.46
N SER A 16 2.79 8.30 24.08
CA SER A 16 2.26 9.51 24.75
C SER A 16 0.76 9.66 24.45
N ARG A 17 0.05 10.39 25.31
CA ARG A 17 -1.38 10.68 25.12
C ARG A 17 -1.66 11.31 23.76
N GLU A 18 -0.84 12.26 23.33
CA GLU A 18 -0.97 12.95 22.05
C GLU A 18 -0.73 12.01 20.86
N ALA A 19 0.23 11.09 20.98
CA ALA A 19 0.50 10.09 19.96
C ALA A 19 -0.66 9.08 19.86
N ALA A 20 -1.20 8.65 21.01
CA ALA A 20 -2.33 7.73 21.06
C ALA A 20 -3.58 8.29 20.35
N PHE A 21 -3.87 9.59 20.48
CA PHE A 21 -4.98 10.20 19.75
C PHE A 21 -4.78 10.22 18.23
N LYS A 22 -3.53 10.31 17.76
CA LYS A 22 -3.18 10.37 16.33
C LYS A 22 -3.13 9.01 15.66
N LEU A 23 -2.88 7.94 16.40
CA LEU A 23 -2.79 6.59 15.88
C LEU A 23 -4.18 5.98 15.72
N ASN A 24 -4.43 5.36 14.57
CA ASN A 24 -5.69 4.68 14.24
C ASN A 24 -5.38 3.29 13.71
N ILE A 25 -5.16 2.33 14.62
CA ILE A 25 -4.83 0.94 14.28
C ILE A 25 -6.10 0.26 13.78
N LEU A 26 -6.10 -0.18 12.52
CA LEU A 26 -7.27 -0.75 11.84
C LEU A 26 -7.07 -2.22 11.44
N SER A 27 -5.84 -2.75 11.49
CA SER A 27 -5.52 -4.11 11.06
C SER A 27 -5.58 -5.11 12.22
N ASP A 28 -6.20 -6.26 11.95
CA ASP A 28 -6.24 -7.41 12.88
C ASP A 28 -4.92 -8.19 12.97
N PHE A 29 -3.96 -7.93 12.06
CA PHE A 29 -2.78 -8.79 11.91
C PHE A 29 -1.70 -8.50 12.96
N SER A 30 -1.21 -7.27 13.00
CA SER A 30 -0.16 -6.90 13.94
C SER A 30 -0.19 -5.40 14.16
N TYR A 31 -0.77 -5.02 15.30
CA TYR A 31 -0.83 -3.63 15.71
C TYR A 31 0.58 -3.00 15.80
N THR A 32 1.63 -3.80 16.03
CA THR A 32 3.01 -3.31 16.20
C THR A 32 3.61 -2.78 14.90
N LEU A 33 3.44 -3.52 13.80
CA LEU A 33 3.90 -3.08 12.48
C LEU A 33 3.07 -1.88 11.98
N GLU A 34 1.75 -1.95 12.12
CA GLU A 34 0.87 -0.87 11.70
C GLU A 34 1.16 0.43 12.45
N THR A 35 1.36 0.35 13.77
CA THR A 35 1.72 1.50 14.60
C THR A 35 3.03 2.14 14.13
N LEU A 36 4.05 1.36 13.75
CA LEU A 36 5.31 1.91 13.24
C LEU A 36 5.16 2.57 11.88
N ILE A 37 4.41 1.94 10.98
CA ILE A 37 4.18 2.49 9.64
C ILE A 37 3.39 3.79 9.75
N GLN A 38 2.34 3.82 10.56
CA GLN A 38 1.57 5.04 10.82
C GLN A 38 2.44 6.10 11.48
N ALA A 39 3.13 5.79 12.58
CA ALA A 39 4.01 6.72 13.27
C ALA A 39 5.02 7.39 12.32
N GLY A 40 5.65 6.60 11.43
CA GLY A 40 6.54 7.13 10.41
C GLY A 40 5.85 8.00 9.35
N ASN A 41 4.59 7.71 9.01
CA ASN A 41 3.83 8.46 8.00
C ASN A 41 3.25 9.78 8.53
N ILE A 42 2.78 9.81 9.78
CA ILE A 42 2.31 11.05 10.44
C ILE A 42 3.44 11.84 11.13
N GLY A 43 4.70 11.41 10.96
CA GLY A 43 5.87 12.13 11.45
C GLY A 43 6.03 12.13 12.97
N LEU A 44 5.57 11.08 13.66
CA LEU A 44 5.83 10.91 15.09
C LEU A 44 7.31 10.59 15.32
N ALA A 45 7.88 11.18 16.37
CA ALA A 45 9.21 10.81 16.84
C ALA A 45 9.17 9.40 17.45
N VAL A 46 9.96 8.48 16.90
CA VAL A 46 10.09 7.11 17.39
C VAL A 46 11.53 6.87 17.79
N LYS A 47 11.75 6.38 19.01
CA LYS A 47 13.08 6.03 19.53
C LYS A 47 13.07 4.59 20.02
N SER A 48 14.06 3.81 19.60
CA SER A 48 14.31 2.49 20.15
C SER A 48 15.22 2.63 21.37
N VAL A 49 14.84 2.02 22.49
CA VAL A 49 15.64 1.96 23.70
C VAL A 49 16.14 0.52 23.84
N PRO A 50 17.45 0.29 23.93
CA PRO A 50 17.98 -1.05 24.11
C PRO A 50 17.55 -1.56 25.48
N ILE A 51 16.91 -2.73 25.50
CA ILE A 51 16.51 -3.44 26.71
C ILE A 51 17.02 -4.87 26.63
N ARG A 52 17.32 -5.48 27.78
CA ARG A 52 17.68 -6.89 27.84
C ARG A 52 16.44 -7.73 27.52
N THR A 53 16.58 -8.69 26.62
CA THR A 53 15.51 -9.66 26.32
C THR A 53 15.59 -10.84 27.28
N ASN A 54 14.44 -11.37 27.69
CA ASN A 54 14.38 -12.66 28.38
C ASN A 54 14.53 -13.80 27.38
N GLU A 55 15.02 -14.95 27.84
CA GLU A 55 15.07 -16.15 27.00
C GLU A 55 13.67 -16.57 26.54
N LYS A 56 13.60 -17.21 25.37
CA LYS A 56 12.34 -17.61 24.75
C LYS A 56 11.74 -18.79 25.53
N ILE A 57 10.77 -18.50 26.39
CA ILE A 57 10.13 -19.50 27.27
C ILE A 57 9.16 -20.43 26.48
N ARG A 58 8.67 -20.00 25.30
CA ARG A 58 7.74 -20.77 24.48
C ARG A 58 7.87 -20.45 22.99
N ASP A 59 7.57 -21.42 22.14
CA ASP A 59 7.40 -21.18 20.70
C ASP A 59 6.25 -20.23 20.36
N SER A 60 6.49 -19.43 19.33
CA SER A 60 5.56 -18.42 18.85
C SER A 60 4.36 -19.10 18.22
N ARG A 61 3.15 -18.79 18.70
CA ARG A 61 1.88 -19.23 18.11
C ARG A 61 1.45 -18.39 16.91
N LEU A 62 2.22 -17.35 16.57
CA LEU A 62 1.85 -16.37 15.55
C LEU A 62 2.28 -16.82 14.14
N PHE A 63 3.34 -17.62 14.01
CA PHE A 63 3.84 -18.07 12.70
C PHE A 63 4.29 -19.53 12.73
N ASN A 64 3.50 -20.40 12.11
CA ASN A 64 3.87 -21.81 11.87
C ASN A 64 4.71 -21.99 10.60
N ASN A 65 4.80 -20.97 9.72
CA ASN A 65 5.48 -21.11 8.43
C ASN A 65 5.97 -19.74 7.90
N MET A 66 7.28 -19.61 7.63
CA MET A 66 7.93 -18.36 7.19
C MET A 66 7.36 -17.84 5.85
N PHE A 67 6.90 -18.76 5.00
CA PHE A 67 6.26 -18.44 3.71
C PHE A 67 4.87 -17.83 3.85
N SER A 68 4.09 -18.31 4.84
CA SER A 68 2.79 -17.71 5.18
C SER A 68 2.98 -16.31 5.74
N PHE A 69 3.99 -16.13 6.61
CA PHE A 69 4.36 -14.82 7.12
C PHE A 69 4.77 -13.85 6.02
N LEU A 70 5.53 -14.29 5.02
CA LEU A 70 5.97 -13.43 3.91
C LEU A 70 4.82 -13.04 2.98
N LYS A 71 3.93 -13.98 2.62
CA LYS A 71 2.72 -13.68 1.82
C LYS A 71 1.77 -12.74 2.55
N GLN A 72 1.53 -12.98 3.83
CA GLN A 72 0.55 -12.25 4.61
C GLN A 72 1.09 -10.88 5.05
N SER A 73 2.37 -10.79 5.43
CA SER A 73 3.05 -9.50 5.64
C SER A 73 3.19 -8.73 4.34
N GLY A 74 3.45 -9.39 3.21
CA GLY A 74 3.46 -8.76 1.88
C GLY A 74 2.11 -8.17 1.50
N SER A 75 1.01 -8.90 1.73
CA SER A 75 -0.35 -8.40 1.53
C SER A 75 -0.68 -7.24 2.46
N THR A 76 -0.29 -7.31 3.74
CA THR A 76 -0.49 -6.21 4.70
C THR A 76 0.33 -4.99 4.33
N ILE A 77 1.61 -5.15 3.96
CA ILE A 77 2.45 -4.05 3.48
C ILE A 77 1.87 -3.47 2.19
N LEU A 78 1.42 -4.29 1.26
CA LEU A 78 0.78 -3.84 0.03
C LEU A 78 -0.52 -3.09 0.32
N ARG A 79 -1.35 -3.57 1.25
CA ARG A 79 -2.59 -2.93 1.70
C ARG A 79 -2.30 -1.60 2.39
N THR A 80 -1.35 -1.56 3.31
CA THR A 80 -0.93 -0.34 4.02
C THR A 80 -0.25 0.66 3.09
N TYR A 81 0.56 0.19 2.12
CA TYR A 81 1.21 1.04 1.13
C TYR A 81 0.19 1.59 0.12
N THR A 82 -0.76 0.77 -0.34
CA THR A 82 -1.92 1.22 -1.12
C THR A 82 -2.77 2.21 -0.34
N MET A 83 -2.94 2.02 0.97
CA MET A 83 -3.63 2.98 1.82
C MET A 83 -2.91 4.32 1.96
N HIS A 84 -1.58 4.37 1.83
CA HIS A 84 -0.80 5.59 2.06
C HIS A 84 -0.44 6.34 0.78
N LYS A 85 -0.25 5.62 -0.34
CA LYS A 85 0.07 6.21 -1.66
C LYS A 85 -0.66 5.47 -2.79
N PRO A 86 -2.01 5.44 -2.80
CA PRO A 86 -2.77 4.66 -3.77
C PRO A 86 -2.50 5.10 -5.21
N LEU A 87 -2.43 6.42 -5.45
CA LEU A 87 -2.20 7.00 -6.77
C LEU A 87 -0.99 6.37 -7.48
N LYS A 88 0.15 6.29 -6.79
CA LYS A 88 1.39 5.81 -7.39
C LYS A 88 1.31 4.37 -7.86
N ILE A 89 0.65 3.51 -7.09
CA ILE A 89 0.57 2.07 -7.38
C ILE A 89 -0.30 1.84 -8.61
N PHE A 90 -1.52 2.37 -8.60
CA PHE A 90 -2.44 2.19 -9.71
C PHE A 90 -1.93 2.87 -10.99
N LEU A 91 -1.24 4.01 -10.87
CA LEU A 91 -0.63 4.69 -12.01
C LEU A 91 0.54 3.87 -12.59
N ILE A 92 1.37 3.22 -11.76
CA ILE A 92 2.40 2.29 -12.26
C ILE A 92 1.76 1.16 -13.08
N PHE A 93 0.69 0.53 -12.57
CA PHE A 93 -0.01 -0.52 -13.32
C PHE A 93 -0.65 0.01 -14.60
N ALA A 94 -1.28 1.18 -14.55
CA ALA A 94 -1.83 1.84 -15.74
C ALA A 94 -0.75 2.05 -16.80
N VAL A 95 0.41 2.58 -16.43
CA VAL A 95 1.54 2.81 -17.36
C VAL A 95 2.06 1.50 -17.96
N ILE A 96 2.16 0.43 -17.17
CA ILE A 96 2.57 -0.88 -17.69
C ILE A 96 1.58 -1.37 -18.75
N PHE A 97 0.28 -1.30 -18.48
CA PHE A 97 -0.76 -1.72 -19.41
C PHE A 97 -0.80 -0.81 -20.65
N PHE A 98 -0.59 0.49 -20.47
CA PHE A 98 -0.47 1.45 -21.55
C PHE A 98 0.67 1.10 -22.49
N ILE A 99 1.87 0.87 -21.95
CA ILE A 99 3.07 0.55 -22.74
C ILE A 99 2.86 -0.76 -23.51
N LEU A 100 2.33 -1.79 -22.85
CA LEU A 100 2.05 -3.09 -23.51
C LEU A 100 1.02 -2.94 -24.63
N GLY A 101 -0.08 -2.24 -24.37
CA GLY A 101 -1.09 -1.95 -25.40
C GLY A 101 -0.52 -1.12 -26.55
N PHE A 102 0.25 -0.08 -26.24
CA PHE A 102 0.86 0.81 -27.22
C PHE A 102 1.85 0.08 -28.12
N ILE A 103 2.71 -0.78 -27.57
CA ILE A 103 3.66 -1.60 -28.36
C ILE A 103 2.91 -2.51 -29.33
N LEU A 104 1.83 -3.18 -28.88
CA LEU A 104 1.03 -4.04 -29.75
C LEU A 104 0.31 -3.24 -30.85
N GLY A 105 -0.20 -2.05 -30.52
CA GLY A 105 -0.84 -1.15 -31.47
C GLY A 105 0.14 -0.63 -32.52
N VAL A 106 1.33 -0.18 -32.11
CA VAL A 106 2.40 0.26 -33.03
C VAL A 106 2.85 -0.89 -33.93
N ARG A 107 3.02 -2.09 -33.37
CA ARG A 107 3.35 -3.30 -34.14
C ARG A 107 2.30 -3.58 -35.21
N PHE A 108 1.01 -3.48 -34.87
CA PHE A 108 -0.09 -3.65 -35.83
C PHE A 108 -0.03 -2.61 -36.95
N LEU A 109 0.17 -1.33 -36.62
CA LEU A 109 0.29 -0.25 -37.61
C LEU A 109 1.46 -0.47 -38.57
N TYR A 110 2.59 -0.98 -38.08
CA TYR A 110 3.73 -1.34 -38.92
C TYR A 110 3.36 -2.43 -39.94
N PHE A 111 2.78 -3.55 -39.49
CA PHE A 111 2.39 -4.64 -40.40
C PHE A 111 1.28 -4.25 -41.39
N PHE A 112 0.39 -3.34 -40.97
CA PHE A 112 -0.63 -2.77 -41.85
C PHE A 112 -0.01 -1.96 -42.99
N TYR A 113 1.01 -1.14 -42.69
CA TYR A 113 1.70 -0.33 -43.70
C TYR A 113 2.57 -1.16 -44.66
N VAL A 114 3.15 -2.27 -44.18
CA VAL A 114 3.97 -3.20 -44.96
C VAL A 114 3.12 -4.15 -45.83
N GLY A 115 1.79 -3.98 -45.86
CA GLY A 115 0.88 -4.74 -46.73
C GLY A 115 0.60 -6.18 -46.26
N HIS A 116 1.07 -6.57 -45.07
CA HIS A 116 0.84 -7.89 -44.46
C HIS A 116 -0.37 -7.86 -43.52
N SER A 117 -1.49 -7.29 -43.97
CA SER A 117 -2.68 -7.06 -43.13
C SER A 117 -3.48 -8.32 -42.80
N GLN A 118 -3.19 -9.46 -43.44
CA GLN A 118 -3.89 -10.72 -43.21
C GLN A 118 -3.31 -11.46 -41.99
N GLY A 119 -3.87 -11.21 -40.80
CA GLY A 119 -3.62 -12.06 -39.61
C GLY A 119 -3.34 -11.37 -38.27
N HIS A 120 -3.53 -10.04 -38.15
CA HIS A 120 -3.20 -9.31 -36.91
C HIS A 120 -4.39 -8.69 -36.17
N ILE A 121 -5.62 -9.06 -36.54
CA ILE A 121 -6.85 -8.56 -35.88
C ILE A 121 -6.86 -8.92 -34.39
N GLN A 122 -6.39 -10.10 -33.97
CA GLN A 122 -6.33 -10.44 -32.55
C GLN A 122 -5.39 -9.51 -31.77
N SER A 123 -4.25 -9.13 -32.36
CA SER A 123 -3.31 -8.21 -31.71
C SER A 123 -3.86 -6.79 -31.57
N LEU A 124 -4.68 -6.35 -32.54
CA LEU A 124 -5.39 -5.08 -32.47
C LEU A 124 -6.45 -5.09 -31.37
N ILE A 125 -7.25 -6.16 -31.28
CA ILE A 125 -8.25 -6.34 -30.22
C ILE A 125 -7.56 -6.33 -28.85
N LEU A 126 -6.47 -7.08 -28.71
CA LEU A 126 -5.70 -7.12 -27.46
C LEU A 126 -5.13 -5.74 -27.10
N SER A 127 -4.57 -5.02 -28.08
CA SER A 127 -4.10 -3.64 -27.91
C SER A 127 -5.21 -2.72 -27.41
N ALA A 128 -6.40 -2.77 -28.03
CA ALA A 128 -7.54 -1.95 -27.63
C ALA A 128 -7.99 -2.25 -26.19
N ILE A 129 -8.10 -3.52 -25.82
CA ILE A 129 -8.47 -3.95 -24.46
C ILE A 129 -7.43 -3.46 -23.44
N LEU A 130 -6.13 -3.60 -23.73
CA LEU A 130 -5.05 -3.12 -22.86
C LEU A 130 -5.08 -1.61 -22.66
N LEU A 131 -5.33 -0.83 -23.72
CA LEU A 131 -5.42 0.62 -23.64
C LEU A 131 -6.66 1.08 -22.86
N ILE A 132 -7.81 0.43 -23.08
CA ILE A 132 -9.02 0.70 -22.30
C ILE A 132 -8.79 0.36 -20.82
N ALA A 133 -8.20 -0.81 -20.53
CA ALA A 133 -7.89 -1.22 -19.16
C ALA A 133 -6.90 -0.26 -18.47
N SER A 134 -5.89 0.21 -19.19
CA SER A 134 -4.96 1.24 -18.71
C SER A 134 -5.68 2.53 -18.34
N PHE A 135 -6.59 3.01 -19.20
CA PHE A 135 -7.36 4.21 -18.93
C PHE A 135 -8.24 4.05 -17.68
N LEU A 136 -8.94 2.92 -17.55
CA LEU A 136 -9.73 2.60 -16.36
C LEU A 136 -8.87 2.56 -15.10
N LEU A 137 -7.68 1.94 -15.16
CA LEU A 137 -6.73 1.93 -14.04
C LEU A 137 -6.27 3.34 -13.65
N ALA A 138 -6.07 4.24 -14.61
CA ALA A 138 -5.73 5.63 -14.33
C ALA A 138 -6.87 6.37 -13.62
N VAL A 139 -8.12 6.16 -14.03
CA VAL A 139 -9.31 6.71 -13.35
C VAL A 139 -9.41 6.17 -11.91
N VAL A 140 -9.22 4.87 -11.72
CA VAL A 140 -9.21 4.23 -10.39
C VAL A 140 -8.08 4.79 -9.52
N ALA A 141 -6.92 5.12 -10.11
CA ALA A 141 -5.81 5.75 -9.39
C ALA A 141 -6.22 7.10 -8.79
N ILE A 142 -6.90 7.94 -9.57
CA ILE A 142 -7.39 9.26 -9.14
C ILE A 142 -8.45 9.11 -8.06
N LEU A 143 -9.45 8.24 -8.28
CA LEU A 143 -10.51 7.98 -7.30
C LEU A 143 -9.94 7.49 -5.96
N SER A 144 -8.94 6.62 -6.01
CA SER A 144 -8.30 6.10 -4.80
C SER A 144 -7.54 7.18 -4.03
N ASP A 145 -6.94 8.16 -4.73
CA ASP A 145 -6.27 9.30 -4.09
C ASP A 145 -7.26 10.26 -3.42
N LEU A 146 -8.41 10.51 -4.07
CA LEU A 146 -9.51 11.30 -3.49
C LEU A 146 -10.07 10.63 -2.23
N ILE A 147 -10.30 9.31 -2.27
CA ILE A 147 -10.77 8.54 -1.11
C ILE A 147 -9.74 8.60 0.03
N ALA A 148 -8.45 8.47 -0.28
CA ALA A 148 -7.39 8.58 0.73
C ALA A 148 -7.33 9.98 1.36
N SER A 149 -7.57 11.03 0.57
CA SER A 149 -7.67 12.41 1.06
C SER A 149 -8.89 12.60 1.96
N ASN A 150 -10.05 12.06 1.58
CA ASN A 150 -11.25 12.08 2.42
C ASN A 150 -11.03 11.34 3.75
N ARG A 151 -10.34 10.19 3.73
CA ARG A 151 -9.99 9.47 4.97
C ARG A 151 -9.15 10.33 5.92
N LYS A 152 -8.19 11.11 5.41
CA LYS A 152 -7.39 12.01 6.26
C LYS A 152 -8.24 13.08 6.94
N LEU A 153 -9.24 13.63 6.24
CA LEU A 153 -10.18 14.59 6.83
C LEU A 153 -11.00 13.93 7.95
N ILE A 154 -11.49 12.71 7.73
CA ILE A 154 -12.22 11.95 8.74
C ILE A 154 -11.34 11.64 9.95
N GLU A 155 -10.08 11.23 9.74
CA GLU A 155 -9.11 10.98 10.81
C GLU A 155 -8.84 12.24 11.65
N GLU A 156 -8.85 13.42 11.03
CA GLU A 156 -8.70 14.71 11.73
C GLU A 156 -9.94 15.08 12.55
N ILE A 157 -11.14 14.86 12.00
CA ILE A 157 -12.41 15.03 12.72
C ILE A 157 -12.45 14.11 13.95
N LEU A 158 -12.13 12.82 13.76
CA LEU A 158 -12.13 11.82 14.82
C LEU A 158 -11.12 12.18 15.93
N ARG A 159 -9.94 12.69 15.55
CA ARG A 159 -8.96 13.24 16.50
C ARG A 159 -9.54 14.37 17.34
N ARG A 160 -10.30 15.29 16.73
CA ARG A 160 -10.92 16.42 17.43
C ARG A 160 -12.00 15.93 18.40
N ILE A 161 -12.84 14.98 17.99
CA ILE A 161 -13.89 14.39 18.82
C ILE A 161 -13.30 13.72 20.05
N ARG A 162 -12.33 12.81 19.87
CA ARG A 162 -11.65 12.12 21.00
C ARG A 162 -11.04 13.10 22.01
N ARG A 163 -10.53 14.25 21.54
CA ARG A 163 -9.97 15.28 22.41
C ARG A 163 -11.04 15.97 23.26
N ILE A 164 -12.23 16.18 22.70
CA ILE A 164 -13.38 16.75 23.39
C ILE A 164 -13.90 15.78 24.46
N GLU A 165 -14.06 14.49 24.10
CA GLU A 165 -14.55 13.45 25.02
C GLU A 165 -13.58 13.12 26.16
N SER A 166 -12.28 13.38 25.97
CA SER A 166 -11.25 13.13 26.99
C SER A 166 -11.05 14.27 28.01
N LYS A 167 -11.93 15.28 28.00
CA LYS A 167 -12.01 16.33 29.01
C LYS A 167 -13.13 16.00 29.99
#